data_AF-A0A503AG14-F1
#
_entry.id   AF-A0A503AG14-F1
#
_cell.length_a   1.000
_cell.length_b   1.000
_cell.length_c   1.000
_cell.angle_alpha   90.00
_cell.angle_beta   90.00
_cell.angle_gamma   90.00
#
_symmetry.space_group_name_H-M   'P 1'
#
loop_
_entity.id
_entity.type
_entity.pdbx_description
1 polymer ?
#
loop_
_entity_poly.entity_id
_entity_poly.type
_entity_poly.pdbx_seq_one_letter_code
_entity_poly.pdbx_strand_id
1 'polypeptide(L)'
;MVSIRKKSKAGRKTEELRDSLWPDLDKALLWDSHSEEGYTPVPRTMPIIIKIIDDLTKGTPAGNTYFELWCRARAEMYVSLGAAGSLATHSGYSGQRAVRQWQDRIELLAELGFIRIKGGSAGKYAHSVVLNPHKIIRRLREEGHKGISSEKYDALVERANEIGSTDFKNPLKTDSAPSPSAAAGS
;
A
#
# COMPACT_ATOMS: atom_id res chain seq x y z
N MET A 1 -24.68 -12.99 8.38
CA MET A 1 -24.07 -14.32 8.62
C MET A 1 -22.75 -14.36 7.86
N VAL A 2 -21.61 -14.13 8.53
CA VAL A 2 -20.31 -14.18 7.87
C VAL A 2 -20.05 -15.63 7.49
N SER A 3 -19.93 -15.91 6.19
CA SER A 3 -19.60 -17.24 5.70
C SER A 3 -18.20 -17.60 6.20
N ILE A 4 -18.11 -18.52 7.16
CA ILE A 4 -16.84 -19.11 7.59
C ILE A 4 -16.29 -19.86 6.38
N ARG A 5 -15.36 -19.25 5.63
CA ARG A 5 -14.68 -19.93 4.54
C ARG A 5 -13.96 -21.15 5.09
N LYS A 6 -14.33 -22.33 4.62
CA LYS A 6 -13.70 -23.60 4.99
C LYS A 6 -12.19 -23.54 4.70
N LYS A 7 -11.35 -23.83 5.70
CA LYS A 7 -9.88 -23.84 5.57
C LYS A 7 -9.43 -24.74 4.41
N SER A 8 -8.53 -24.23 3.57
CA SER A 8 -8.01 -24.94 2.41
C SER A 8 -7.21 -26.18 2.81
N LYS A 9 -7.04 -27.13 1.87
CA LYS A 9 -6.19 -28.33 2.10
C LYS A 9 -4.74 -27.94 2.39
N ALA A 10 -4.22 -26.92 1.71
CA ALA A 10 -2.89 -26.39 1.96
C ALA A 10 -2.77 -25.77 3.35
N GLY A 11 -3.77 -24.99 3.78
CA GLY A 11 -3.79 -24.39 5.12
C GLY A 11 -3.72 -25.44 6.23
N ARG A 12 -4.49 -26.53 6.11
CA ARG A 12 -4.43 -27.65 7.07
C ARG A 12 -3.04 -28.30 7.13
N LYS A 13 -2.41 -28.56 5.99
CA LYS A 13 -1.04 -29.10 5.94
C LYS A 13 -0.02 -28.18 6.61
N THR A 14 -0.17 -26.86 6.44
CA THR A 14 0.70 -25.87 7.11
C THR A 14 0.50 -25.89 8.62
N GLU A 15 -0.74 -26.02 9.10
CA GLU A 15 -1.03 -26.15 10.53
C GLU A 15 -0.47 -27.45 11.12
N GLU A 16 -0.64 -28.58 10.44
CA GLU A 16 -0.05 -29.88 10.83
C GLU A 16 1.48 -29.79 10.91
N LEU A 17 2.12 -29.14 9.93
CA LEU A 17 3.56 -28.90 9.96
C LEU A 17 3.96 -28.02 11.14
N ARG A 18 3.24 -26.91 11.40
CA ARG A 18 3.50 -26.03 12.54
C ARG A 18 3.38 -26.79 13.86
N ASP A 19 2.31 -27.58 14.02
CA ASP A 19 2.05 -28.36 15.23
C ASP A 19 3.14 -29.44 15.43
N SER A 20 3.69 -30.01 14.36
CA SER A 20 4.82 -30.94 14.42
C SER A 20 6.15 -30.27 14.78
N LEU A 21 6.36 -29.02 14.35
CA LEU A 21 7.60 -28.28 14.59
C LEU A 21 7.63 -27.61 15.97
N TRP A 22 6.47 -27.18 16.48
CA TRP A 22 6.30 -26.51 17.77
C TRP A 22 5.12 -27.13 18.55
N PRO A 23 5.29 -28.34 19.10
CA PRO A 23 4.20 -29.08 19.73
C PRO A 23 3.69 -28.44 21.03
N ASP A 24 4.50 -27.60 21.66
CA ASP A 24 4.23 -26.88 22.90
C ASP A 24 3.70 -25.45 22.67
N LEU A 25 3.50 -25.04 21.41
CA LEU A 25 2.97 -23.72 21.08
C LEU A 25 1.54 -23.54 21.61
N ASP A 26 1.37 -22.58 22.53
CA ASP A 26 0.04 -22.09 22.88
C ASP A 26 -0.57 -21.37 21.68
N LYS A 27 -1.59 -22.00 21.08
CA LYS A 27 -2.28 -21.48 19.90
C LYS A 27 -3.06 -20.18 20.19
N ALA A 28 -3.32 -19.85 21.46
CA ALA A 28 -3.91 -18.57 21.83
C ALA A 28 -2.95 -17.38 21.60
N LEU A 29 -1.65 -17.64 21.41
CA LEU A 29 -0.66 -16.61 21.06
C LEU A 29 -0.61 -16.30 19.55
N LEU A 30 -1.35 -17.06 18.74
CA LEU A 30 -1.37 -16.86 17.29
C LEU A 30 -2.45 -15.86 16.92
N TRP A 31 -2.06 -14.86 16.12
CA TRP A 31 -3.03 -13.94 15.52
C TRP A 31 -3.80 -14.63 14.39
N ASP A 32 -5.04 -15.06 14.65
CA ASP A 32 -5.90 -15.67 13.63
C ASP A 32 -6.84 -14.62 13.02
N SER A 33 -6.55 -14.23 11.79
CA SER A 33 -7.36 -13.27 11.00
C SER A 33 -8.82 -13.68 10.76
N HIS A 34 -9.21 -14.92 11.08
CA HIS A 34 -10.60 -15.39 11.01
C HIS A 34 -11.39 -15.17 12.31
N SER A 35 -10.71 -15.11 13.45
CA SER A 35 -11.35 -14.95 14.77
C SER A 35 -11.02 -13.63 15.44
N GLU A 36 -9.93 -12.98 15.05
CA GLU A 36 -9.47 -11.73 15.64
C GLU A 36 -9.72 -10.54 14.71
N GLU A 37 -10.10 -9.42 15.32
CA GLU A 37 -10.29 -8.14 14.62
C GLU A 37 -8.97 -7.36 14.51
N GLY A 38 -8.99 -6.22 13.81
CA GLY A 38 -7.82 -5.36 13.67
C GLY A 38 -6.83 -5.78 12.57
N TYR A 39 -7.19 -6.77 11.74
CA TYR A 39 -6.41 -7.17 10.57
C TYR A 39 -6.83 -6.42 9.30
N THR A 40 -5.89 -6.23 8.38
CA THR A 40 -6.13 -5.70 7.04
C THR A 40 -5.45 -6.57 5.99
N PRO A 41 -6.12 -6.90 4.86
CA PRO A 41 -5.47 -7.65 3.80
C PRO A 41 -4.35 -6.83 3.15
N VAL A 42 -3.14 -7.39 3.17
CA VAL A 42 -1.96 -6.81 2.53
C VAL A 42 -1.54 -7.69 1.35
N PRO A 43 -1.29 -7.12 0.15
CA PRO A 43 -0.73 -7.86 -0.98
C PRO A 43 0.59 -8.52 -0.59
N ARG A 44 0.79 -9.79 -0.98
CA ARG A 44 2.05 -10.51 -0.69
C ARG A 44 3.28 -9.90 -1.37
N THR A 45 3.07 -8.97 -2.30
CA THR A 45 4.07 -8.15 -2.99
C THR A 45 4.42 -6.86 -2.24
N MET A 46 3.69 -6.52 -1.17
CA MET A 46 3.89 -5.26 -0.43
C MET A 46 5.33 -5.00 0.03
N PRO A 47 6.11 -6.00 0.51
CA PRO A 47 7.50 -5.77 0.86
C PRO A 47 8.35 -5.21 -0.29
N ILE A 48 8.12 -5.70 -1.53
CA ILE A 48 8.82 -5.23 -2.72
C ILE A 48 8.31 -3.83 -3.12
N ILE A 49 6.99 -3.61 -3.03
CA ILE A 49 6.36 -2.30 -3.30
C ILE A 49 6.93 -1.21 -2.39
N ILE A 50 6.98 -1.44 -1.07
CA ILE A 50 7.55 -0.52 -0.09
C ILE A 50 8.98 -0.17 -0.48
N LYS A 51 9.77 -1.18 -0.87
CA LYS A 51 11.17 -0.94 -1.23
C LYS A 51 11.31 -0.10 -2.50
N ILE A 52 10.48 -0.35 -3.51
CA ILE A 52 10.43 0.46 -4.73
C ILE A 52 10.04 1.90 -4.40
N ILE A 53 9.05 2.12 -3.53
CA ILE A 53 8.67 3.47 -3.08
C ILE A 53 9.87 4.17 -2.43
N ASP A 54 10.58 3.51 -1.52
CA ASP A 54 11.74 4.10 -0.85
C ASP A 54 12.87 4.48 -1.82
N ASP A 55 13.08 3.68 -2.88
CA ASP A 55 14.05 4.01 -3.93
C ASP A 55 13.61 5.20 -4.78
N LEU A 56 12.31 5.31 -5.07
CA LEU A 56 11.71 6.44 -5.79
C LEU A 56 11.78 7.74 -4.98
N THR A 57 11.67 7.64 -3.65
CA THR A 57 11.72 8.78 -2.71
C THR A 57 13.05 8.84 -1.97
N LYS A 58 14.16 8.63 -2.68
CA LYS A 58 15.51 8.55 -2.09
C LYS A 58 15.82 9.77 -1.20
N GLY A 59 16.36 9.52 0.00
CA GLY A 59 16.66 10.55 1.01
C GLY A 59 15.46 10.94 1.88
N THR A 60 14.24 10.67 1.40
CA THR A 60 12.96 10.95 2.08
C THR A 60 12.04 9.72 1.94
N PRO A 61 12.43 8.54 2.45
CA PRO A 61 11.70 7.29 2.23
C PRO A 61 10.23 7.42 2.65
N ALA A 62 9.33 7.01 1.75
CA ALA A 62 7.88 7.12 1.91
C ALA A 62 7.16 5.77 2.02
N GLY A 63 7.88 4.65 1.97
CA GLY A 63 7.32 3.30 1.98
C GLY A 63 6.51 3.00 3.25
N ASN A 64 7.03 3.36 4.43
CA ASN A 64 6.29 3.18 5.69
C ASN A 64 5.06 4.09 5.77
N THR A 65 5.13 5.32 5.25
CA THR A 65 3.96 6.20 5.16
C THR A 65 2.89 5.61 4.25
N TYR A 66 3.29 5.05 3.10
CA TYR A 66 2.36 4.36 2.22
C TYR A 66 1.73 3.14 2.89
N PHE A 67 2.52 2.34 3.61
CA PHE A 67 2.04 1.16 4.30
C PHE A 67 1.05 1.51 5.43
N GLU A 68 1.30 2.59 6.16
CA GLU A 68 0.38 3.11 7.18
C GLU A 68 -0.99 3.48 6.56
N LEU A 69 -0.97 4.18 5.42
CA LEU A 69 -2.19 4.50 4.68
C LEU A 69 -2.92 3.24 4.22
N TRP A 70 -2.19 2.24 3.70
CA TRP A 70 -2.77 0.95 3.29
C TRP A 70 -3.51 0.28 4.45
N CYS A 71 -2.90 0.25 5.64
CA CYS A 71 -3.50 -0.35 6.82
C CYS A 71 -4.80 0.34 7.25
N ARG A 72 -4.97 1.62 6.93
CA ARG A 72 -6.21 2.39 7.19
C ARG A 72 -7.27 2.27 6.11
N ALA A 73 -6.85 2.10 4.86
CA ALA A 73 -7.70 2.33 3.70
C ALA A 73 -8.85 1.33 3.55
N ARG A 74 -8.77 0.18 4.26
CA ARG A 74 -9.72 -0.94 4.22
C ARG A 74 -10.08 -1.32 2.77
N ALA A 75 -11.28 -1.87 2.54
CA ALA A 75 -11.67 -2.35 1.22
C ALA A 75 -11.97 -1.20 0.23
N GLU A 76 -12.37 -0.05 0.77
CA GLU A 76 -12.75 1.15 0.00
C GLU A 76 -11.55 1.94 -0.50
N MET A 77 -10.34 1.56 -0.08
CA MET A 77 -9.07 2.22 -0.41
C MET A 77 -9.05 3.73 -0.11
N TYR A 78 -9.76 4.16 0.93
CA TYR A 78 -9.93 5.56 1.31
C TYR A 78 -9.40 5.84 2.73
N VAL A 79 -8.70 6.96 2.91
CA VAL A 79 -8.16 7.39 4.19
C VAL A 79 -8.56 8.85 4.49
N SER A 80 -9.09 9.09 5.68
CA SER A 80 -9.21 10.44 6.24
C SER A 80 -7.85 10.87 6.80
N LEU A 81 -7.32 11.98 6.29
CA LEU A 81 -5.99 12.50 6.62
C LEU A 81 -6.02 13.57 7.74
N GLY A 82 -7.21 13.92 8.26
CA GLY A 82 -7.37 15.01 9.22
C GLY A 82 -6.66 14.80 10.57
N ALA A 83 -6.37 13.56 10.96
CA ALA A 83 -5.63 13.24 12.18
C ALA A 83 -4.11 13.16 11.94
N ALA A 84 -3.53 14.21 11.36
CA ALA A 84 -2.15 14.23 10.88
C ALA A 84 -1.09 13.86 11.96
N GLY A 85 -1.31 14.25 13.22
CA GLY A 85 -0.43 13.87 14.33
C GLY A 85 -0.35 12.35 14.53
N SER A 86 -1.50 11.67 14.62
CA SER A 86 -1.55 10.22 14.76
C SER A 86 -0.99 9.51 13.52
N LEU A 87 -1.32 9.98 12.32
CA LEU A 87 -0.80 9.43 11.07
C LEU A 87 0.73 9.51 11.00
N ALA A 88 1.31 10.64 11.43
CA ALA A 88 2.75 10.81 11.51
C ALA A 88 3.38 9.82 12.50
N THR A 89 2.84 9.71 13.71
CA THR A 89 3.33 8.78 14.74
C THR A 89 3.27 7.32 14.27
N HIS A 90 2.14 6.89 13.71
CA HIS A 90 1.98 5.51 13.23
C HIS A 90 2.82 5.21 11.98
N SER A 91 3.19 6.24 11.21
CA SER A 91 4.16 6.12 10.12
C SER A 91 5.62 6.06 10.63
N GLY A 92 5.84 6.19 11.94
CA GLY A 92 7.16 6.13 12.57
C GLY A 92 7.86 7.47 12.76
N TYR A 93 7.19 8.60 12.54
CA TYR A 93 7.77 9.94 12.76
C TYR A 93 7.50 10.43 14.18
N SER A 94 8.46 11.16 14.75
CA SER A 94 8.36 11.70 16.11
C SER A 94 9.04 13.07 16.23
N GLY A 95 8.80 13.75 17.35
CA GLY A 95 9.34 15.08 17.62
C GLY A 95 8.61 16.23 16.91
N GLN A 96 9.16 17.44 17.06
CA GLN A 96 8.52 18.70 16.65
C GLN A 96 8.22 18.80 15.15
N ARG A 97 8.92 18.02 14.32
CA ARG A 97 8.78 18.03 12.85
C ARG A 97 8.03 16.82 12.30
N ALA A 98 7.48 15.94 13.15
CA ALA A 98 6.86 14.69 12.73
C ALA A 98 5.76 14.91 11.68
N VAL A 99 4.83 15.83 11.93
CA VAL A 99 3.72 16.14 11.02
C VAL A 99 4.23 16.70 9.70
N ARG A 100 5.20 17.61 9.73
CA ARG A 100 5.79 18.20 8.51
C ARG A 100 6.48 17.13 7.68
N GLN A 101 7.28 16.27 8.32
CA GLN A 101 7.96 15.14 7.68
C GLN A 101 6.95 14.20 7.04
N TRP A 102 5.88 13.85 7.74
CA TRP A 102 4.81 13.01 7.21
C TRP A 102 4.13 13.66 5.99
N GLN A 103 3.80 14.96 6.07
CA GLN A 103 3.22 15.70 4.95
C GLN A 103 4.13 15.70 3.70
N ASP A 104 5.45 15.84 3.87
CA ASP A 104 6.41 15.71 2.75
C ASP A 104 6.27 14.35 2.04
N ARG A 105 6.08 13.25 2.78
CA ARG A 105 5.90 11.92 2.17
C ARG A 105 4.53 11.77 1.52
N ILE A 106 3.49 12.37 2.10
CA ILE A 106 2.16 12.41 1.46
C ILE A 106 2.23 13.13 0.11
N GLU A 107 2.96 14.24 0.03
CA GLU A 107 3.16 14.95 -1.24
C GLU A 107 3.91 14.08 -2.26
N LEU A 108 5.04 13.46 -1.87
CA LEU A 108 5.80 12.56 -2.74
C LEU A 108 4.97 11.37 -3.25
N LEU A 109 4.18 10.75 -2.38
CA LEU A 109 3.29 9.64 -2.76
C LEU A 109 2.20 10.10 -3.73
N ALA A 110 1.69 11.32 -3.58
CA ALA A 110 0.72 11.90 -4.49
C ALA A 110 1.34 12.24 -5.86
N GLU A 111 2.55 12.80 -5.86
CA GLU A 111 3.32 13.13 -7.07
C GLU A 111 3.64 11.87 -7.90
N LEU A 112 4.10 10.80 -7.24
CA LEU A 112 4.35 9.50 -7.89
C LEU A 112 3.06 8.78 -8.32
N GLY A 113 1.91 9.24 -7.83
CA GLY A 113 0.59 8.70 -8.15
C GLY A 113 0.20 7.44 -7.36
N PHE A 114 0.88 7.12 -6.26
CA PHE A 114 0.48 6.02 -5.38
C PHE A 114 -0.79 6.35 -4.60
N ILE A 115 -1.05 7.64 -4.37
CA ILE A 115 -2.27 8.13 -3.75
C ILE A 115 -2.81 9.34 -4.52
N ARG A 116 -4.08 9.66 -4.31
CA ARG A 116 -4.66 10.96 -4.68
C ARG A 116 -5.10 11.66 -3.43
N ILE A 117 -4.74 12.94 -3.29
CA ILE A 117 -5.16 13.77 -2.16
C ILE A 117 -6.25 14.75 -2.58
N LYS A 118 -7.17 15.06 -1.65
CA LYS A 118 -8.18 16.11 -1.83
C LYS A 118 -8.35 16.90 -0.53
N GLY A 119 -8.41 18.22 -0.66
CA GLY A 119 -8.67 19.12 0.46
C GLY A 119 -10.11 19.01 0.97
N GLY A 120 -10.35 19.51 2.18
CA GLY A 120 -11.64 19.46 2.85
C GLY A 120 -11.65 20.28 4.14
N SER A 121 -12.57 19.96 5.05
CA SER A 121 -12.72 20.69 6.33
C SER A 121 -11.47 20.66 7.21
N ALA A 122 -10.60 19.65 7.05
CA ALA A 122 -9.31 19.54 7.74
C ALA A 122 -8.13 20.18 6.99
N GLY A 123 -8.39 20.97 5.94
CA GLY A 123 -7.37 21.65 5.13
C GLY A 123 -6.90 20.85 3.91
N LYS A 124 -5.68 21.13 3.43
CA LYS A 124 -5.10 20.53 2.21
C LYS A 124 -5.05 19.00 2.26
N TYR A 125 -4.69 18.45 3.42
CA TYR A 125 -4.55 17.01 3.66
C TYR A 125 -5.78 16.49 4.41
N ALA A 126 -6.95 16.54 3.79
CA ALA A 126 -8.19 16.04 4.41
C ALA A 126 -8.52 14.62 3.97
N HIS A 127 -8.34 14.31 2.70
CA HIS A 127 -8.81 13.06 2.09
C HIS A 127 -7.72 12.45 1.23
N SER A 128 -7.64 11.12 1.23
CA SER A 128 -6.79 10.36 0.32
C SER A 128 -7.49 9.10 -0.20
N VAL A 129 -7.20 8.76 -1.46
CA VAL A 129 -7.49 7.43 -2.03
C VAL A 129 -6.16 6.76 -2.38
N VAL A 130 -5.99 5.52 -1.94
CA VAL A 130 -4.80 4.70 -2.22
C VAL A 130 -5.01 3.92 -3.51
N LEU A 131 -4.11 4.07 -4.47
CA LEU A 131 -4.20 3.43 -5.78
C LEU A 131 -3.46 2.09 -5.80
N ASN A 132 -3.84 1.22 -6.75
CA ASN A 132 -3.20 -0.09 -6.92
C ASN A 132 -1.71 0.10 -7.27
N PRO A 133 -0.77 -0.31 -6.40
CA PRO A 133 0.65 -0.02 -6.55
C PRO A 133 1.29 -0.77 -7.72
N HIS A 134 0.80 -1.95 -8.10
CA HIS A 134 1.32 -2.66 -9.28
C HIS A 134 1.11 -1.84 -10.55
N LYS A 135 -0.08 -1.25 -10.69
CA LYS A 135 -0.43 -0.43 -11.85
C LYS A 135 0.41 0.85 -11.90
N ILE A 136 0.63 1.49 -10.74
CA ILE A 136 1.44 2.71 -10.65
C ILE A 136 2.91 2.41 -10.96
N ILE A 137 3.49 1.37 -10.37
CA ILE A 137 4.88 0.98 -10.62
C ILE A 137 5.09 0.61 -12.09
N ARG A 138 4.15 -0.13 -12.69
CA ARG A 138 4.16 -0.43 -14.12
C ARG A 138 4.15 0.83 -14.98
N ARG A 139 3.24 1.77 -14.70
CA ARG A 139 3.18 3.04 -15.42
C ARG A 139 4.51 3.79 -15.35
N LEU A 140 5.07 3.94 -14.13
CA LEU A 140 6.36 4.62 -13.94
C LEU A 140 7.50 3.93 -14.70
N ARG A 141 7.47 2.59 -14.81
CA ARG A 141 8.42 1.83 -15.61
C ARG A 141 8.27 2.11 -17.10
N GLU A 142 7.04 2.10 -17.61
CA GLU A 142 6.72 2.36 -19.02
C GLU A 142 7.06 3.82 -19.41
N GLU A 143 6.91 4.77 -18.48
CA GLU A 143 7.33 6.17 -18.63
C GLU A 143 8.86 6.38 -18.50
N GLY A 144 9.63 5.33 -18.22
CA GLY A 144 11.09 5.41 -18.13
C GLY A 144 11.61 6.09 -16.84
N HIS A 145 10.85 6.06 -15.75
CA HIS A 145 11.24 6.70 -14.50
C HIS A 145 12.53 6.07 -13.93
N LYS A 146 13.58 6.88 -13.79
CA LYS A 146 14.95 6.43 -13.43
C LYS A 146 15.07 5.74 -12.08
N GLY A 147 14.13 5.97 -11.16
CA GLY A 147 14.10 5.32 -9.85
C GLY A 147 13.59 3.87 -9.86
N ILE A 148 13.06 3.37 -10.98
CA ILE A 148 12.61 1.97 -11.11
C ILE A 148 13.75 1.10 -11.66
N SER A 149 14.44 0.35 -10.80
CA SER A 149 15.44 -0.62 -11.26
C SER A 149 14.78 -1.81 -11.97
N SER A 150 15.44 -2.36 -12.99
CA SER A 150 14.95 -3.57 -13.68
C SER A 150 14.84 -4.74 -12.71
N GLU A 151 15.87 -4.97 -11.89
CA GLU A 151 15.91 -6.04 -10.91
C GLU A 151 14.68 -6.06 -9.98
N LYS A 152 14.32 -4.91 -9.38
CA LYS A 152 13.18 -4.85 -8.45
C LYS A 152 11.84 -4.91 -9.16
N TYR A 153 11.76 -4.36 -10.37
CA TYR A 153 10.57 -4.47 -11.20
C TYR A 153 10.32 -5.93 -11.59
N ASP A 154 11.35 -6.63 -12.07
CA ASP A 154 11.26 -8.02 -12.50
C ASP A 154 10.91 -8.92 -11.30
N ALA A 155 11.55 -8.72 -10.14
CA ALA A 155 11.20 -9.41 -8.90
C ALA A 155 9.74 -9.18 -8.47
N LEU A 156 9.21 -7.95 -8.66
CA LEU A 156 7.80 -7.65 -8.38
C LEU A 156 6.87 -8.43 -9.33
N VAL A 157 7.19 -8.46 -10.63
CA VAL A 157 6.41 -9.18 -11.65
C VAL A 157 6.44 -10.68 -11.41
N GLU A 158 7.62 -11.26 -11.15
CA GLU A 158 7.79 -12.66 -10.82
C GLU A 158 6.97 -13.05 -9.58
N ARG A 159 7.09 -12.27 -8.49
CA ARG A 159 6.33 -12.51 -7.27
C ARG A 159 4.83 -12.37 -7.50
N ALA A 160 4.39 -11.40 -8.29
CA ALA A 160 3.00 -11.22 -8.65
C ALA A 160 2.46 -12.44 -9.42
N ASN A 161 3.23 -12.97 -10.37
CA ASN A 161 2.86 -14.18 -11.12
C ASN A 161 2.79 -15.42 -10.21
N GLU A 162 3.76 -15.61 -9.32
CA GLU A 162 3.82 -16.73 -8.36
C GLU A 162 2.56 -16.80 -7.48
N ILE A 163 2.06 -15.65 -7.03
CA ILE A 163 0.85 -15.56 -6.19
C ILE A 163 -0.47 -15.49 -6.99
N GLY A 164 -0.40 -15.59 -8.32
CA GLY A 164 -1.56 -15.60 -9.21
C GLY A 164 -2.17 -14.23 -9.50
N SER A 165 -1.45 -13.13 -9.25
CA SER A 165 -1.90 -11.79 -9.63
C SER A 165 -1.96 -11.63 -11.15
N THR A 166 -2.92 -10.84 -11.64
CA THR A 166 -3.09 -10.53 -13.07
C THR A 166 -2.79 -9.07 -13.40
N ASP A 167 -2.39 -8.26 -12.42
CA ASP A 167 -2.19 -6.82 -12.57
C ASP A 167 -1.11 -6.44 -13.60
N PHE A 168 -0.15 -7.34 -13.87
CA PHE A 168 0.90 -7.14 -14.88
C PHE A 168 0.59 -7.75 -16.24
N LYS A 169 -0.52 -8.50 -16.38
CA LYS A 169 -0.83 -9.25 -17.62
C LYS A 169 -1.53 -8.41 -18.69
N ASN A 170 -2.36 -7.45 -18.27
CA ASN A 170 -3.17 -6.65 -19.18
C ASN A 170 -2.64 -5.22 -19.27
N PRO A 171 -2.59 -4.59 -20.46
CA PRO A 171 -2.19 -3.18 -20.58
C PRO A 171 -3.06 -2.29 -19.69
N LEU A 172 -2.45 -1.24 -19.12
CA LEU A 172 -3.18 -0.24 -18.36
C LEU A 172 -4.20 0.40 -19.29
N LYS A 173 -5.49 0.35 -18.92
CA LYS A 173 -6.47 1.23 -19.52
C LYS A 173 -6.12 2.64 -19.06
N THR A 174 -5.58 3.45 -19.95
CA THR A 174 -5.43 4.88 -19.72
C THR A 174 -6.82 5.46 -19.64
N ASP A 175 -7.30 5.69 -18.42
CA ASP A 175 -8.32 6.73 -18.24
C ASP A 175 -7.65 8.00 -18.75
N SER A 176 -8.15 8.52 -19.87
CA SER A 176 -7.74 9.81 -20.42
C SER A 176 -7.61 10.79 -19.27
N ALA A 177 -6.40 11.31 -19.07
CA ALA A 177 -6.17 12.37 -18.10
C ALA A 177 -7.26 13.43 -18.29
N PRO A 178 -7.83 14.02 -17.21
CA PRO A 178 -8.63 15.21 -17.40
C PRO A 178 -7.76 16.20 -18.16
N SER A 179 -8.21 16.61 -19.34
CA SER A 179 -7.57 17.67 -20.12
C SER A 179 -7.24 18.82 -19.17
N PRO A 180 -6.07 19.48 -19.32
CA PRO A 180 -5.90 20.79 -18.71
C PRO A 180 -7.03 21.66 -19.27
N SER A 181 -8.06 21.90 -18.46
CA SER A 181 -9.14 22.80 -18.82
C SER A 181 -8.48 24.10 -19.22
N ALA A 182 -8.80 24.50 -20.45
CA ALA A 182 -8.33 25.70 -21.08
C ALA A 182 -8.49 26.92 -20.16
N ALA A 183 -7.51 27.80 -20.32
CA ALA A 183 -7.46 29.17 -19.88
C ALA A 183 -8.81 29.92 -19.95
N ALA A 184 -8.94 30.87 -19.02
CA ALA A 184 -9.43 32.24 -19.21
C ALA A 184 -10.82 32.47 -19.86
N GLY A 185 -11.63 33.27 -19.17
CA GLY A 185 -12.61 34.15 -19.81
C GLY A 185 -14.02 34.05 -19.26
N SER A 186 -14.30 34.73 -18.15
CA SER A 186 -15.26 35.85 -18.06
C SER A 186 -15.23 36.43 -16.65
#